data_AF-A0A849R836-F1
#
_entry.id   AF-A0A849R836-F1
#
_cell.length_a   1.000
_cell.length_b   1.000
_cell.length_c   1.000
_cell.angle_alpha   90.00
_cell.angle_beta   90.00
_cell.angle_gamma   90.00
#
_symmetry.space_group_name_H-M   'P 1'
#
loop_
_entity.id
_entity.type
_entity.pdbx_description
1 polymer ?
#
loop_
_entity_poly.entity_id
_entity_poly.type
_entity_poly.pdbx_seq_one_letter_code
_entity_poly.pdbx_strand_id
1 'polypeptide(L)'
;MIPKNRLYGDFRRECYEQAKIAGISFHPERHAYAQERYTEITSAPSPVDAGWSRKERILHLSIYLKVSEEDAKIIDHDARLQISIELGHHRTGITNAYLG
;
A
#
# COMPACT_ATOMS: atom_id res chain seq x y z
N MET A 1 -5.94 10.21 19.58
CA MET A 1 -5.58 11.50 20.23
C MET A 1 -4.51 11.21 21.27
N ILE A 2 -3.47 12.04 21.40
CA ILE A 2 -2.38 11.85 22.38
C ILE A 2 -2.84 12.40 23.73
N PRO A 3 -2.61 11.70 24.87
CA PRO A 3 -2.93 12.25 26.19
C PRO A 3 -2.23 13.58 26.45
N LYS A 4 -2.94 14.56 27.04
CA LYS A 4 -2.43 15.94 27.26
C LYS A 4 -1.14 16.00 28.07
N ASN A 5 -0.88 14.99 28.91
CA ASN A 5 0.28 14.89 29.78
C ASN A 5 1.42 14.04 29.21
N ARG A 6 1.38 13.70 27.90
CA ARG A 6 2.42 12.87 27.26
C ARG A 6 3.03 13.59 26.06
N LEU A 7 4.34 13.43 25.90
CA LEU A 7 5.02 13.78 24.66
C LEU A 7 4.66 12.76 23.58
N TYR A 8 4.57 13.24 22.34
CA TYR A 8 4.28 12.39 21.18
C TYR A 8 5.26 11.21 21.06
N GLY A 9 6.56 11.45 21.29
CA GLY A 9 7.58 10.42 21.15
C GLY A 9 7.37 9.24 22.11
N ASP A 10 7.02 9.53 23.37
CA ASP A 10 6.79 8.51 24.39
C ASP A 10 5.50 7.75 24.12
N PHE A 11 4.41 8.46 23.79
CA PHE A 11 3.14 7.84 23.42
C PHE A 11 3.30 6.93 22.18
N ARG A 12 4.06 7.38 21.18
CA ARG A 12 4.37 6.56 20.00
C ARG A 12 5.15 5.31 20.38
N ARG A 13 6.20 5.42 21.19
CA ARG A 13 7.02 4.28 21.61
C ARG A 13 6.17 3.23 22.32
N GLU A 14 5.34 3.66 23.27
CA GLU A 14 4.41 2.79 23.99
C GLU A 14 3.42 2.10 23.05
N CYS A 15 2.86 2.80 22.06
CA CYS A 15 1.98 2.18 21.06
C CYS A 15 2.69 1.05 20.28
N TYR A 16 3.95 1.25 19.88
CA TYR A 16 4.73 0.22 19.18
C TYR A 16 5.08 -0.96 20.09
N GLU A 17 5.37 -0.71 21.37
CA GLU A 17 5.61 -1.77 22.37
C GLU A 17 4.37 -2.61 22.60
N GLN A 18 3.20 -1.98 22.77
CA GLN A 18 1.92 -2.67 22.93
C GLN A 18 1.55 -3.48 21.69
N ALA A 19 1.75 -2.92 20.49
CA ALA A 19 1.54 -3.66 19.24
C ALA A 19 2.43 -4.90 19.16
N LYS A 20 3.72 -4.77 19.50
CA LYS A 20 4.66 -5.89 19.53
C LYS A 20 4.22 -6.97 20.52
N ILE A 21 3.77 -6.59 21.72
CA ILE A 21 3.25 -7.54 22.72
C ILE A 21 2.02 -8.28 22.18
N ALA A 22 1.16 -7.59 21.44
CA ALA A 22 0.00 -8.18 20.77
C ALA A 22 0.35 -8.99 19.50
N GLY A 23 1.63 -9.10 19.12
CA GLY A 23 2.06 -9.76 17.89
C GLY A 23 1.75 -9.00 16.60
N ILE A 24 1.39 -7.72 16.70
CA ILE A 24 1.01 -6.86 15.57
C ILE A 24 2.22 -6.02 15.13
N SER A 25 2.45 -5.95 13.82
CA SER A 25 3.52 -5.13 13.24
C SER A 25 2.97 -4.05 12.30
N PHE A 26 2.90 -2.80 12.76
CA PHE A 26 2.22 -1.73 12.01
C PHE A 26 2.66 -1.55 10.56
N HIS A 27 3.96 -1.69 10.25
CA HIS A 27 4.43 -1.50 8.88
C HIS A 27 4.12 -2.72 7.99
N PRO A 28 4.56 -3.95 8.31
CA PRO A 28 4.21 -5.15 7.55
C PRO A 28 2.71 -5.32 7.30
N GLU A 29 1.87 -5.09 8.32
CA GLU A 29 0.41 -5.21 8.16
C GLU A 29 -0.14 -4.22 7.12
N ARG A 30 0.41 -3.01 7.04
CA ARG A 30 0.04 -2.03 6.00
C ARG A 30 0.52 -2.44 4.60
N HIS A 31 1.67 -3.08 4.50
CA HIS A 31 2.13 -3.64 3.22
C HIS A 31 1.20 -4.76 2.76
N ALA A 32 0.94 -5.73 3.64
CA ALA A 32 0.06 -6.86 3.36
C ALA A 32 -1.33 -6.37 2.92
N TYR A 33 -1.93 -5.46 3.69
CA TYR A 33 -3.22 -4.85 3.33
C TYR A 33 -3.19 -4.18 1.96
N ALA A 34 -2.20 -3.33 1.68
CA ALA A 34 -2.13 -2.63 0.41
C ALA A 34 -2.01 -3.61 -0.77
N GLN A 35 -1.17 -4.64 -0.64
CA GLN A 35 -0.93 -5.66 -1.65
C GLN A 35 -2.18 -6.48 -1.95
N GLU A 36 -2.83 -6.99 -0.91
CA GLU A 36 -4.10 -7.73 -1.03
C GLU A 36 -5.18 -6.85 -1.65
N ARG A 37 -5.30 -5.60 -1.18
CA ARG A 37 -6.29 -4.65 -1.68
C ARG A 37 -6.07 -4.28 -3.14
N TYR A 38 -4.82 -4.18 -3.60
CA TYR A 38 -4.51 -3.97 -5.01
C TYR A 38 -5.02 -5.13 -5.86
N THR A 39 -4.86 -6.36 -5.38
CA THR A 39 -5.38 -7.54 -6.06
C THR A 39 -6.90 -7.59 -6.09
N GLU A 40 -7.57 -7.22 -5.00
CA GLU A 40 -9.04 -7.11 -4.98
C GLU A 40 -9.57 -6.09 -6.00
N ILE A 41 -8.91 -4.94 -6.13
CA ILE A 41 -9.35 -3.85 -7.03
C ILE A 41 -9.03 -4.17 -8.49
N THR A 42 -7.82 -4.64 -8.77
CA THR A 42 -7.32 -4.79 -10.15
C THR A 42 -7.51 -6.18 -10.72
N SER A 43 -7.82 -7.17 -9.88
CA SER A 43 -7.74 -8.60 -10.22
C SER A 43 -6.35 -9.05 -10.69
N ALA A 44 -5.30 -8.29 -10.37
CA ALA A 44 -3.91 -8.58 -10.69
C ALA A 44 -3.05 -8.54 -9.41
N PRO A 45 -1.95 -9.31 -9.34
CA PRO A 45 -1.01 -9.21 -8.23
C PRO A 45 -0.44 -7.80 -8.11
N SER A 46 -0.07 -7.38 -6.90
CA SER A 46 0.67 -6.14 -6.73
C SER A 46 2.05 -6.23 -7.41
N PRO A 47 2.65 -5.12 -7.89
CA PRO A 47 3.94 -5.17 -8.57
C PRO A 47 5.07 -5.80 -7.73
N VAL A 48 5.09 -5.56 -6.43
CA VAL A 48 6.07 -6.20 -5.53
C VAL A 48 5.86 -7.71 -5.42
N ASP A 49 4.62 -8.19 -5.35
CA ASP A 49 4.33 -9.64 -5.30
C ASP A 49 4.65 -10.32 -6.63
N ALA A 50 4.42 -9.62 -7.73
CA ALA A 50 4.66 -10.12 -9.08
C ALA A 50 6.13 -9.97 -9.54
N GLY A 51 6.97 -9.28 -8.75
CA GLY A 51 8.35 -8.96 -9.11
C GLY A 51 8.48 -7.96 -10.27
N TRP A 52 7.45 -7.16 -10.54
CA TRP A 52 7.46 -6.18 -11.62
C TRP A 52 8.19 -4.90 -11.17
N SER A 53 9.19 -4.49 -11.95
CA SER A 53 9.87 -3.23 -11.67
C SER A 53 8.93 -2.04 -11.86
N ARG A 54 9.23 -0.93 -11.18
CA ARG A 54 8.49 0.33 -11.33
C ARG A 54 8.40 0.81 -12.80
N LYS A 55 9.41 0.50 -13.62
CA LYS A 55 9.45 0.90 -15.03
C LYS A 55 8.57 0.02 -15.91
N GLU A 56 8.43 -1.26 -15.56
CA GLU A 56 7.78 -2.27 -16.41
C GLU A 56 6.38 -2.66 -15.91
N ARG A 57 5.99 -2.26 -14.70
CA ARG A 57 4.72 -2.67 -14.09
C ARG A 57 3.47 -2.37 -14.94
N ILE A 58 3.45 -1.27 -15.71
CA ILE A 58 2.33 -0.97 -16.62
C ILE A 58 2.27 -1.97 -17.76
N LEU A 59 3.41 -2.25 -18.38
CA LEU A 59 3.50 -3.22 -19.47
C LEU A 59 3.11 -4.62 -18.99
N HIS A 60 3.60 -5.03 -17.82
CA HIS A 60 3.24 -6.34 -17.27
C HIS A 60 1.77 -6.41 -16.87
N LEU A 61 1.20 -5.34 -16.30
CA LEU A 61 -0.21 -5.27 -15.96
C LEU A 61 -1.10 -5.35 -17.21
N SER A 62 -0.74 -4.64 -18.30
CA SER A 62 -1.50 -4.67 -19.55
C SER A 62 -1.49 -6.07 -20.17
N ILE A 63 -0.34 -6.75 -20.15
CA ILE A 63 -0.21 -8.15 -20.60
C ILE A 63 -1.05 -9.08 -19.73
N TYR A 64 -0.99 -8.93 -18.41
CA TYR A 64 -1.71 -9.79 -17.46
C TYR A 64 -3.23 -9.67 -17.62
N LEU A 65 -3.72 -8.43 -17.71
CA LEU A 65 -5.15 -8.13 -17.84
C LEU A 65 -5.68 -8.21 -19.28
N LYS A 66 -4.78 -8.34 -20.28
CA LYS A 66 -5.11 -8.33 -21.71
C LYS A 66 -5.84 -7.04 -22.14
N VAL A 67 -5.36 -5.91 -21.64
CA VAL A 67 -5.88 -4.57 -21.95
C VAL A 67 -4.80 -3.72 -22.61
N SER A 68 -5.16 -2.52 -23.09
CA SER A 68 -4.15 -1.59 -23.61
C SER A 68 -3.23 -1.08 -22.47
N GLU A 69 -2.02 -0.64 -22.81
CA GLU A 69 -1.15 0.01 -21.82
C GLU A 69 -1.77 1.29 -21.23
N GLU A 70 -2.65 1.97 -21.98
CA GLU A 70 -3.33 3.16 -21.48
C GLU A 70 -4.40 2.80 -20.44
N ASP A 71 -5.19 1.76 -20.69
CA ASP A 71 -6.14 1.24 -19.70
C ASP A 71 -5.42 0.74 -18.45
N ALA A 72 -4.29 0.03 -18.62
CA ALA A 72 -3.48 -0.44 -17.50
C ALA A 72 -2.92 0.72 -16.64
N LYS A 73 -2.56 1.86 -17.26
CA LYS A 73 -2.16 3.07 -16.51
C LYS A 73 -3.28 3.62 -15.65
N ILE A 74 -4.49 3.69 -16.20
CA ILE A 74 -5.67 4.19 -15.47
C ILE A 74 -5.98 3.24 -14.31
N ILE A 75 -6.04 1.92 -14.57
CA ILE A 75 -6.30 0.89 -13.55
C ILE A 75 -5.25 0.96 -12.41
N ASP A 76 -3.96 0.99 -12.73
CA ASP A 76 -2.89 1.09 -11.73
C ASP A 76 -2.97 2.41 -10.94
N HIS A 77 -3.26 3.53 -11.62
CA HIS A 77 -3.39 4.83 -10.96
C HIS A 77 -4.54 4.85 -9.97
N ASP A 78 -5.73 4.41 -10.40
CA ASP A 78 -6.95 4.46 -9.61
C ASP A 78 -6.87 3.53 -8.40
N ALA A 79 -6.33 2.32 -8.59
CA ALA A 79 -6.08 1.39 -7.49
C ALA A 79 -5.11 1.99 -6.45
N ARG A 80 -3.99 2.58 -6.91
CA ARG A 80 -3.03 3.26 -6.03
C ARG A 80 -3.62 4.47 -5.32
N LEU A 81 -4.51 5.21 -5.98
CA LEU A 81 -5.14 6.38 -5.39
C LEU A 81 -6.11 5.95 -4.29
N GLN A 82 -6.95 4.95 -4.56
CA GLN A 82 -7.89 4.40 -3.60
C GLN A 82 -7.17 3.86 -2.36
N ILE A 83 -6.15 3.02 -2.55
CA ILE A 83 -5.36 2.46 -1.43
C ILE A 83 -4.68 3.58 -0.63
N SER A 84 -4.20 4.63 -1.29
CA SER A 84 -3.62 5.79 -0.60
C SER A 84 -4.63 6.53 0.27
N ILE A 85 -5.88 6.64 -0.17
CA ILE A 85 -6.97 7.24 0.61
C ILE A 85 -7.31 6.34 1.80
N GLU A 86 -7.45 5.03 1.59
CA GLU A 86 -7.75 4.04 2.63
C GLU A 86 -6.66 4.01 3.73
N LEU A 87 -5.39 4.20 3.35
CA LEU A 87 -4.26 4.33 4.28
C LEU A 87 -4.08 5.72 4.90
N GLY A 88 -4.92 6.71 4.53
CA GLY A 88 -4.90 8.07 5.09
C GLY A 88 -3.81 8.99 4.53
N HIS A 89 -3.28 8.72 3.34
CA HIS A 89 -2.20 9.48 2.71
C HIS A 89 -2.67 10.41 1.57
N HIS A 90 -3.78 10.11 0.91
CA HIS A 90 -4.40 10.90 -0.17
C HIS A 90 -3.47 11.26 -1.36
N ARG A 91 -2.36 10.54 -1.55
CA ARG A 91 -1.41 10.74 -2.65
C ARG A 91 -0.82 9.42 -3.14
N THR A 92 -0.92 9.14 -4.44
CA THR A 92 -0.46 7.86 -5.05
C THR A 92 1.02 7.59 -4.79
N GLY A 93 1.86 8.63 -4.72
CA GLY A 93 3.31 8.50 -4.49
C GLY A 93 3.71 7.72 -3.24
N ILE A 94 2.84 7.66 -2.22
CA ILE A 94 3.10 6.90 -0.99
C ILE A 94 2.93 5.40 -1.19
N THR A 95 2.06 4.98 -2.12
CA THR A 95 1.83 3.56 -2.39
C THR A 95 3.01 2.85 -3.02
N ASN A 96 4.01 3.57 -3.53
CA ASN A 96 5.24 2.97 -4.04
C ASN A 96 6.00 2.20 -2.94
N ALA A 97 5.92 2.67 -1.69
CA ALA A 97 6.51 1.94 -0.57
C ALA A 97 5.77 0.62 -0.33
N TYR A 98 4.47 0.55 -0.60
CA TYR A 98 3.63 -0.60 -0.28
C TYR A 98 3.49 -1.62 -1.42
N LEU A 99 3.44 -1.14 -2.66
CA LEU A 99 3.07 -1.92 -3.86
C LEU A 99 4.24 -2.14 -4.84
N GLY A 100 5.37 -1.45 -4.68
CA GLY A 100 6.43 -1.38 -5.70
C GLY A 100 6.22 -0.27 -6.72
#